data_AF-A0A7V0QQZ5-F1
#
_entry.id   AF-A0A7V0QQZ5-F1
#
_cell.length_a   1.000
_cell.length_b   1.000
_cell.length_c   1.000
_cell.angle_alpha   90.00
_cell.angle_beta   90.00
_cell.angle_gamma   90.00
#
_symmetry.space_group_name_H-M   'P 1'
#
loop_
_entity.id
_entity.type
_entity.pdbx_description
1 polymer ?
#
loop_
_entity_poly.entity_id
_entity_poly.type
_entity_poly.pdbx_seq_one_letter_code
_entity_poly.pdbx_strand_id
1 'polypeptide(L)'
;MKKGSVFCLVVLFLLWILLLPLYAKEFHVSTSEEFQDALYEAASNGESDRVYLAAGTYKGNFYFEPSEEELSAEWISLEIYGQKDVV
;
A
#
# COMPACT_ATOMS: atom_id res chain seq x y z
N MET A 1 11.36 -22.88 35.61
CA MET A 1 11.19 -22.98 34.14
C MET A 1 12.57 -23.14 33.51
N LYS A 2 12.81 -24.19 32.71
CA LYS A 2 14.13 -24.45 32.11
C LYS A 2 14.45 -23.32 31.12
N LYS A 3 15.64 -22.73 31.18
CA LYS A 3 16.02 -21.55 30.36
C LYS A 3 15.78 -21.75 28.84
N GLY A 4 15.91 -22.99 28.35
CA GLY A 4 15.55 -23.36 26.97
C GLY A 4 14.06 -23.25 26.63
N SER A 5 13.17 -23.36 27.62
CA SER A 5 11.72 -23.21 27.44
C SER A 5 11.31 -21.75 27.22
N VAL A 6 12.02 -20.79 27.82
CA VAL A 6 11.75 -19.35 27.62
C VAL A 6 12.27 -18.91 26.25
N PHE A 7 13.43 -19.43 25.84
CA PHE A 7 14.00 -19.14 24.53
C PHE A 7 13.09 -19.59 23.37
N CYS A 8 12.53 -20.81 23.43
CA CYS A 8 11.56 -21.25 22.41
C CYS A 8 10.32 -20.35 22.34
N LEU A 9 9.81 -19.84 23.46
CA LEU A 9 8.64 -18.96 23.46
C LEU A 9 8.93 -17.61 22.78
N VAL A 10 10.12 -17.05 22.99
CA VAL A 10 10.54 -15.81 22.32
C VAL A 10 10.70 -16.02 20.81
N VAL A 11 11.32 -17.13 20.40
CA VAL A 11 11.48 -17.46 18.97
C VAL A 11 10.14 -17.69 18.28
N LEU A 12 9.21 -18.41 18.93
CA LEU A 12 7.86 -18.63 18.40
C LEU A 12 7.06 -17.32 18.30
N PHE A 13 7.22 -16.41 19.26
CA PHE A 13 6.58 -15.09 19.22
C PHE A 13 7.12 -14.24 18.05
N LEU A 14 8.43 -14.24 17.81
CA LEU A 14 9.04 -13.54 16.67
C LEU A 14 8.61 -14.14 15.32
N LEU A 15 8.51 -15.47 15.22
CA LEU A 15 8.00 -16.16 14.04
C LEU A 15 6.53 -15.83 13.76
N TRP A 16 5.73 -15.60 14.81
CA TRP A 16 4.32 -15.23 14.66
C TRP A 16 4.13 -13.81 14.13
N ILE A 17 5.00 -12.87 14.52
CA ILE A 17 5.02 -11.50 13.98
C ILE A 17 5.37 -11.50 12.48
N LEU A 18 6.26 -12.42 12.05
CA LEU A 18 6.67 -12.55 10.64
C LEU A 18 5.57 -13.11 9.73
N LEU A 19 4.53 -13.71 10.30
CA LEU A 19 3.39 -14.31 9.58
C LEU A 19 2.20 -13.35 9.47
N LEU A 20 2.33 -12.09 9.89
CA LEU A 20 1.28 -11.11 9.71
C LEU A 20 1.12 -10.82 8.20
N PRO A 21 -0.06 -11.08 7.61
CA PRO A 21 -0.32 -10.74 6.23
C PRO A 21 -0.27 -9.21 6.07
N LEU A 22 0.67 -8.73 5.25
CA LEU A 22 0.65 -7.39 4.67
C LEU A 22 -0.42 -7.42 3.57
N TYR A 23 -1.63 -6.99 3.90
CA TYR A 23 -2.71 -6.95 2.92
C TYR A 23 -2.60 -5.65 2.14
N ALA A 24 -2.48 -5.74 0.82
CA ALA A 24 -2.67 -4.60 -0.07
C ALA A 24 -3.94 -3.82 0.30
N LYS A 25 -3.80 -2.52 0.59
CA LYS A 25 -4.91 -1.63 0.89
C LYS A 25 -5.55 -1.15 -0.41
N GLU A 26 -6.88 -1.06 -0.39
CA GLU A 26 -7.66 -0.47 -1.48
C GLU A 26 -8.18 0.91 -1.07
N PHE A 27 -7.85 1.92 -1.87
CA PHE A 27 -8.31 3.29 -1.70
C PHE A 27 -9.39 3.61 -2.72
N HIS A 28 -10.55 4.06 -2.27
CA HIS A 28 -11.61 4.54 -3.16
C HIS A 28 -11.75 6.05 -2.97
N VAL A 29 -11.39 6.82 -3.98
CA VAL A 29 -11.31 8.28 -3.92
C VAL A 29 -12.25 8.94 -4.91
N SER A 30 -12.79 10.08 -4.53
CA SER A 30 -13.75 10.87 -5.30
C SER A 30 -13.36 12.34 -5.43
N THR A 31 -12.36 12.79 -4.67
CA THR A 31 -11.84 14.17 -4.69
C THR A 31 -10.33 14.21 -4.92
N SER A 32 -9.81 15.38 -5.32
CA SER A 32 -8.36 15.58 -5.52
C SER A 32 -7.55 15.51 -4.21
N GLU A 33 -8.14 15.91 -3.09
CA GLU A 33 -7.52 15.79 -1.77
C GLU A 33 -7.38 14.32 -1.36
N GLU A 34 -8.47 13.55 -1.44
CA GLU A 34 -8.47 12.11 -1.17
C GLU A 34 -7.46 11.36 -2.05
N PHE A 35 -7.32 11.76 -3.32
CA PHE A 35 -6.35 11.13 -4.21
C PHE A 35 -4.91 11.37 -3.76
N GLN A 36 -4.54 12.59 -3.37
CA GLN A 36 -3.19 12.86 -2.88
C GLN A 36 -2.92 12.16 -1.54
N ASP A 37 -3.90 12.10 -0.64
CA ASP A 37 -3.79 11.38 0.63
C ASP A 37 -3.59 9.88 0.42
N ALA A 38 -4.33 9.28 -0.53
CA ALA A 38 -4.17 7.88 -0.91
C ALA A 38 -2.76 7.59 -1.44
N LEU A 39 -2.18 8.49 -2.25
CA LEU A 39 -0.81 8.35 -2.73
C LEU A 39 0.22 8.43 -1.59
N TYR A 40 0.02 9.32 -0.61
CA TYR A 40 0.89 9.43 0.55
C TYR A 40 0.83 8.19 1.45
N GLU A 41 -0.36 7.67 1.69
CA GLU A 41 -0.51 6.47 2.51
C GLU A 41 0.09 5.24 1.81
N ALA A 42 -0.19 5.07 0.51
CA ALA A 42 0.35 3.96 -0.28
C ALA A 42 1.88 3.99 -0.40
N ALA A 43 2.49 5.18 -0.45
CA ALA A 43 3.95 5.28 -0.48
C ALA A 43 4.61 4.89 0.86
N SER A 44 3.87 4.87 1.97
CA SER A 44 4.44 4.74 3.32
C SER A 44 4.06 3.47 4.07
N ASN A 45 3.08 2.69 3.59
CA ASN A 45 2.63 1.46 4.27
C ASN A 45 3.45 0.20 3.89
N GLY A 46 4.27 0.24 2.84
CA GLY A 46 5.08 -0.91 2.42
C GLY A 46 4.27 -2.06 1.83
N GLU A 47 3.07 -1.76 1.31
CA GLU A 47 2.13 -2.72 0.73
C GLU A 47 1.95 -2.44 -0.78
N SER A 48 1.50 -3.43 -1.54
CA SER A 48 1.19 -3.27 -2.97
C SER A 48 -0.24 -2.81 -3.18
N ASP A 49 -0.50 -1.52 -2.98
CA ASP A 49 -1.85 -0.96 -2.91
C ASP A 49 -2.54 -0.72 -4.25
N ARG A 50 -3.86 -0.49 -4.18
CA ARG A 50 -4.71 -0.12 -5.32
C ARG A 50 -5.46 1.16 -5.02
N VAL A 51 -5.42 2.13 -5.94
CA VAL A 51 -6.21 3.37 -5.85
C VAL A 51 -7.26 3.39 -6.97
N TYR A 52 -8.54 3.38 -6.60
CA TYR A 52 -9.70 3.48 -7.48
C TYR A 52 -10.23 4.91 -7.48
N LEU A 53 -10.31 5.54 -8.65
CA LEU A 53 -10.83 6.89 -8.80
C LEU A 53 -12.27 6.82 -9.31
N ALA A 54 -13.18 7.53 -8.64
CA ALA A 54 -14.50 7.82 -9.18
C ALA A 54 -14.36 8.65 -10.47
N ALA A 55 -15.28 8.48 -11.42
CA ALA A 55 -15.25 9.22 -12.68
C ALA A 55 -15.30 10.74 -12.43
N GLY A 56 -14.35 11.49 -13.02
CA GLY A 56 -14.28 12.92 -12.78
C GLY A 56 -12.98 13.55 -13.28
N THR A 57 -12.79 14.83 -12.96
CA THR A 57 -11.55 15.56 -13.20
C THR A 57 -10.91 15.92 -11.87
N TYR A 58 -9.69 15.45 -11.65
CA TYR A 58 -8.91 15.71 -10.46
C TYR A 58 -7.85 16.75 -10.81
N LYS A 59 -7.84 17.89 -10.13
CA LYS A 59 -6.93 19.01 -10.41
C LYS A 59 -5.99 19.19 -9.22
N GLY A 60 -4.70 19.13 -9.48
CA GLY A 60 -3.68 19.30 -8.46
C GLY A 60 -2.30 18.91 -8.98
N ASN A 61 -1.29 19.12 -8.13
CA ASN A 61 0.04 18.58 -8.35
C ASN A 61 0.11 17.27 -7.56
N PHE A 62 -0.13 16.15 -8.23
CA PHE A 62 -0.05 14.84 -7.59
C PHE A 62 1.40 14.38 -7.52
N TYR A 63 1.85 14.01 -6.32
CA TYR A 63 3.21 13.53 -6.07
C TYR A 63 3.18 12.11 -5.53
N PHE A 64 4.04 11.27 -6.11
CA PHE A 64 4.33 9.91 -5.67
C PHE A 64 5.85 9.75 -5.69
N GLU A 65 6.41 9.35 -4.55
CA GLU A 65 7.84 9.06 -4.42
C GLU A 65 8.04 7.55 -4.43
N PRO A 66 8.45 6.96 -5.57
CA PRO A 66 8.69 5.54 -5.66
C PRO A 66 9.84 5.12 -4.75
N SER A 67 9.75 3.93 -4.19
CA SER A 67 10.86 3.31 -3.48
C SER A 67 12.03 3.00 -4.44
N GLU A 68 13.26 2.87 -3.89
CA GLU A 68 14.44 2.45 -4.66
C GLU A 68 14.24 1.11 -5.40
N GLU A 69 13.39 0.24 -4.86
CA GLU A 69 13.02 -1.04 -5.46
C GLU A 69 12.15 -0.84 -6.71
N GLU A 70 11.21 0.10 -6.67
CA GLU A 70 10.38 0.50 -7.82
C GLU A 70 11.15 1.34 -8.84
N LEU A 71 12.15 2.12 -8.42
CA LEU A 71 13.07 2.84 -9.32
C LEU A 71 13.97 1.90 -10.14
N SER A 72 14.16 0.65 -9.68
CA SER A 72 14.86 -0.38 -10.44
C SER A 72 14.01 -0.96 -11.58
N ALA A 73 12.69 -0.72 -11.56
CA ALA A 73 11.82 -1.01 -12.68
C ALA A 73 12.02 0.05 -13.77
N GLU A 74 12.29 -0.41 -15.00
CA GLU A 74 12.58 0.44 -16.16
C GLU A 74 11.43 1.40 -16.52
N TRP A 75 10.23 1.16 -15.97
CA TRP A 75 9.04 1.99 -16.07
C TRP A 75 8.27 1.94 -14.75
N ILE A 76 7.94 3.10 -14.17
CA ILE A 76 6.94 3.19 -13.09
C ILE A 76 5.56 3.06 -13.76
N SER A 77 4.88 1.93 -13.55
CA SER A 77 3.54 1.70 -14.10
C SER A 77 2.50 2.23 -13.11
N LEU A 78 1.94 3.42 -13.37
CA LEU A 78 0.73 3.89 -12.68
C LEU A 78 -0.50 3.27 -13.37
N GLU A 79 -1.08 2.22 -12.77
CA GLU A 79 -2.34 1.64 -13.25
C GLU A 79 -3.54 2.35 -12.61
N ILE A 80 -4.09 3.35 -13.32
CA ILE A 80 -5.30 4.07 -12.91
C ILE A 80 -6.54 3.35 -13.47
N TYR A 81 -7.28 2.64 -12.61
CA TYR A 81 -8.55 2.00 -12.98
C TYR A 81 -9.72 2.97 -12.81
N GLY A 82 -10.28 3.46 -13.91
CA GLY A 82 -11.55 4.19 -13.90
C GLY A 82 -12.75 3.24 -13.88
N GLN A 83 -13.69 3.43 -12.96
CA GLN A 83 -14.99 2.77 -13.07
C GLN A 83 -15.75 3.32 -14.28
N LYS A 84 -16.05 2.43 -15.23
CA LYS A 84 -16.97 2.74 -16.33
C LYS A 84 -18.39 2.63 -15.77
N ASP A 85 -19.09 3.75 -15.66
CA ASP A 85 -20.51 3.75 -15.29
C ASP A 85 -21.28 2.80 -16.23
N VAL A 86 -21.92 1.79 -15.65
CA VAL A 86 -22.89 0.95 -16.34
C VAL A 86 -24.19 1.76 -16.38
N VAL A 87 -24.43 2.40 -17.53
CA VAL A 87 -25.69 3.08 -17.85
C VAL A 87 -26.82 2.07 -17.99
#